data_AF-A0A0G1K4F0-F1
#
_entry.id   AF-A0A0G1K4F0-F1
#
_cell.length_a   1.000
_cell.length_b   1.000
_cell.length_c   1.000
_cell.angle_alpha   90.00
_cell.angle_beta   90.00
_cell.angle_gamma   90.00
#
_symmetry.space_group_name_H-M   'P 1'
#
loop_
_entity.id
_entity.type
_entity.pdbx_description
1 polymer ?
#
loop_
_entity_poly.entity_id
_entity_poly.type
_entity_poly.pdbx_seq_one_letter_code
_entity_poly.pdbx_strand_id
1 'polypeptide(L)'
;MEDQVTAPFESAPARSRLIIFGFVTFFSGILVGLIVSVYLPLSFLSKITQPTVFVPPIDDQGNNFLPPEGQTMGIQINTCCSCPRLVSTTLIGQDGWVLYEKGKNYASLLPEECKMADCAPCPPPESDSFVCPSTEWVDCEPGPGTVKLECTDDFLFWAQENCSDFKGAAL
;
A
#
# COMPACT_ATOMS: atom_id res chain seq x y z
N MET A 1 -47.47 65.66 -5.27
CA MET A 1 -48.58 65.00 -5.98
C MET A 1 -47.98 64.42 -7.24
N GLU A 2 -47.55 63.17 -7.17
CA GLU A 2 -46.95 62.42 -8.27
C GLU A 2 -47.86 61.23 -8.53
N ASP A 3 -48.60 61.30 -9.64
CA ASP A 3 -49.50 60.26 -10.10
C ASP A 3 -48.70 59.11 -10.71
N GLN A 4 -48.70 57.95 -10.04
CA GLN A 4 -48.18 56.71 -10.62
C GLN A 4 -49.19 56.11 -11.60
N VAL A 5 -48.91 56.30 -12.89
CA VAL A 5 -49.58 55.62 -14.00
C VAL A 5 -49.21 54.14 -13.95
N THR A 6 -50.10 53.33 -13.39
CA THR A 6 -50.01 51.88 -13.38
C THR A 6 -50.38 51.36 -14.77
N ALA A 7 -49.38 50.91 -15.53
CA ALA A 7 -49.61 50.31 -16.83
C ALA A 7 -50.29 48.91 -16.67
N PRO A 8 -51.22 48.54 -17.57
CA PRO A 8 -51.90 47.26 -17.52
C PRO A 8 -50.94 46.12 -17.87
N PHE A 9 -50.87 45.12 -16.99
CA PHE A 9 -50.13 43.89 -17.21
C PHE A 9 -50.82 43.07 -18.31
N GLU A 10 -50.27 43.13 -19.52
CA GLU A 10 -50.73 42.36 -20.68
C GLU A 10 -50.49 40.87 -20.43
N SER A 11 -51.57 40.12 -20.21
CA SER A 11 -51.50 38.69 -19.92
C SER A 11 -51.07 37.90 -21.16
N ALA A 12 -49.81 37.44 -21.17
CA ALA A 12 -49.26 36.63 -22.25
C ALA A 12 -50.10 35.35 -22.50
N PRO A 13 -50.26 34.93 -23.78
CA PRO A 13 -51.13 33.84 -24.17
C PRO A 13 -50.72 32.49 -23.55
N ALA A 14 -51.70 31.77 -22.98
CA ALA A 14 -51.53 30.53 -22.23
C ALA A 14 -50.75 29.42 -22.97
N ARG A 15 -50.69 29.47 -24.30
CA ARG A 15 -49.97 28.51 -25.15
C ARG A 15 -48.44 28.62 -25.03
N SER A 16 -47.92 29.81 -24.69
CA SER A 16 -46.47 30.03 -24.53
C SER A 16 -45.92 29.40 -23.25
N ARG A 17 -46.74 29.31 -22.19
CA ARG A 17 -46.31 28.76 -20.89
C ARG A 17 -45.98 27.26 -20.96
N LEU A 18 -46.75 26.48 -21.74
CA LEU A 18 -46.51 25.04 -21.90
C LEU A 18 -45.16 24.74 -22.58
N ILE A 19 -44.76 25.56 -23.55
CA ILE A 19 -43.48 25.39 -24.26
C ILE A 19 -42.32 25.65 -23.30
N ILE A 20 -42.42 26.72 -22.49
CA ILE A 20 -41.38 27.06 -21.51
C ILE A 20 -41.21 25.96 -20.45
N PHE A 21 -42.31 25.42 -19.92
CA PHE A 21 -42.24 24.30 -18.95
C PHE A 21 -41.61 23.03 -19.56
N GLY A 22 -41.87 22.75 -20.84
CA GLY A 22 -41.23 21.64 -21.56
C GLY A 22 -39.71 21.82 -21.68
N PHE A 23 -39.24 23.02 -22.03
CA PHE A 23 -37.81 23.30 -22.10
C PHE A 23 -37.13 23.24 -20.73
N VAL A 24 -37.73 23.82 -19.69
CA VAL A 24 -37.15 23.83 -18.34
C VAL A 24 -36.98 22.40 -17.81
N THR A 25 -37.98 21.54 -17.99
CA THR A 25 -37.91 20.14 -17.55
C THR A 25 -36.87 19.33 -18.34
N PHE A 26 -36.78 19.55 -19.66
CA PHE A 26 -35.78 18.90 -20.51
C PHE A 26 -34.34 19.27 -20.14
N PHE A 27 -34.06 20.58 -19.99
CA PHE A 27 -32.73 21.05 -19.61
C PHE A 27 -32.35 20.64 -18.17
N SER A 28 -33.31 20.61 -17.25
CA SER A 28 -33.08 20.10 -15.89
C SER A 28 -32.68 18.62 -15.90
N GLY A 29 -33.34 17.77 -16.69
CA GLY A 29 -32.98 16.37 -16.83
C GLY A 29 -31.57 16.15 -17.38
N ILE A 30 -31.19 16.91 -18.41
CA ILE A 30 -29.84 16.85 -19.00
C ILE A 30 -28.79 17.26 -17.97
N LEU A 31 -29.02 18.33 -17.21
CA LEU A 31 -28.07 18.80 -16.20
C LEU A 31 -27.82 17.75 -15.12
N VAL A 32 -28.88 17.12 -14.60
CA VAL A 32 -28.75 16.05 -13.60
C VAL A 32 -28.00 14.85 -14.18
N GLY A 33 -28.31 14.46 -15.42
CA GLY A 33 -27.61 13.37 -16.11
C GLY A 33 -26.11 13.63 -16.27
N LEU A 34 -25.73 14.86 -16.62
CA LEU A 34 -24.31 15.25 -16.73
C LEU A 34 -23.60 15.23 -15.38
N ILE A 35 -24.23 15.73 -14.31
CA ILE A 35 -23.67 15.68 -12.96
C ILE A 35 -23.41 14.22 -12.56
N VAL A 36 -24.40 13.34 -12.73
CA VAL A 36 -24.25 11.91 -12.39
C VAL A 36 -23.14 11.25 -13.24
N SER A 37 -23.11 11.51 -14.55
CA SER A 37 -22.12 10.94 -15.47
C SER A 37 -20.69 11.38 -15.17
N VAL A 38 -20.48 12.58 -14.63
CA VAL A 38 -19.15 13.09 -14.26
C VAL A 38 -18.75 12.64 -12.85
N TYR A 39 -19.68 12.61 -11.90
CA TYR A 39 -19.38 12.26 -10.51
C TYR A 39 -19.11 10.77 -10.28
N LEU A 40 -19.80 9.87 -11.01
CA LEU A 40 -19.57 8.42 -10.91
C LEU A 40 -18.10 8.02 -11.15
N PRO A 41 -17.46 8.41 -12.27
CA PRO A 41 -16.06 8.06 -12.51
C PRO A 41 -15.09 8.77 -11.55
N LEU A 42 -15.37 10.01 -11.14
CA LEU A 42 -14.54 10.73 -10.14
C LEU A 42 -14.53 10.03 -8.77
N SER A 43 -15.67 9.49 -8.34
CA SER A 43 -15.77 8.71 -7.09
C SER A 43 -15.03 7.38 -7.16
N PHE A 44 -14.86 6.83 -8.37
CA PHE A 44 -14.07 5.62 -8.59
C PHE A 44 -12.58 5.93 -8.55
N LEU A 45 -12.16 7.08 -9.09
CA LEU A 45 -10.76 7.51 -9.06
C LEU A 45 -10.27 7.82 -7.65
N SER A 46 -11.11 8.38 -6.76
CA SER A 46 -10.71 8.66 -5.38
C SER A 46 -10.42 7.41 -4.54
N LYS A 47 -10.88 6.22 -4.96
CA LYS A 47 -10.52 4.95 -4.31
C LYS A 47 -9.18 4.39 -4.76
N ILE A 48 -8.65 4.84 -5.90
CA ILE A 48 -7.41 4.30 -6.48
C ILE A 48 -6.19 5.09 -6.00
N THR A 49 -6.37 6.33 -5.54
CA THR A 49 -5.33 7.19 -4.98
C THR A 49 -5.50 7.39 -3.47
N GLN A 50 -5.44 6.32 -2.68
CA GLN A 50 -4.85 6.48 -1.37
C GLN A 50 -3.34 6.47 -1.58
N PRO A 51 -2.62 7.60 -1.40
CA PRO A 51 -1.18 7.54 -1.24
C PRO A 51 -0.95 6.66 -0.02
N THR A 52 -0.51 5.43 -0.24
CA THR A 52 0.12 4.64 0.80
C THR A 52 1.33 5.44 1.22
N VAL A 53 1.16 6.26 2.25
CA VAL A 53 2.26 6.82 3.00
C VAL A 53 3.05 5.60 3.43
N PHE A 54 4.20 5.41 2.78
CA PHE A 54 5.16 4.37 3.13
C PHE A 54 5.66 4.74 4.53
N VAL A 55 4.96 4.24 5.54
CA VAL A 55 5.51 4.14 6.87
C VAL A 55 6.43 2.93 6.77
N PRO A 56 7.77 3.10 6.76
CA PRO A 56 8.65 1.95 6.80
C PRO A 56 8.23 1.09 8.00
N PRO A 57 8.21 -0.24 7.89
CA PRO A 57 7.90 -1.10 9.02
C PRO A 57 8.87 -0.75 10.13
N ILE A 58 8.34 -0.12 11.18
CA ILE A 58 9.05 0.09 12.44
C ILE A 58 9.01 -1.29 13.07
N ASP A 59 10.15 -1.99 13.00
CA ASP A 59 10.37 -3.17 13.84
C ASP A 59 10.07 -2.80 15.30
N ASP A 60 9.62 -3.75 16.12
CA ASP A 60 9.21 -3.53 17.51
C ASP A 60 10.34 -2.93 18.38
N GLN A 61 11.56 -2.81 17.84
CA GLN A 61 12.74 -2.17 18.44
C GLN A 61 13.07 -0.75 17.96
N GLY A 62 12.34 -0.14 17.01
CA GLY A 62 12.53 1.27 16.65
C GLY A 62 13.83 1.61 15.89
N ASN A 63 14.54 0.62 15.35
CA ASN A 63 15.77 0.83 14.58
C ASN A 63 15.47 0.70 13.08
N ASN A 64 15.87 1.72 12.31
CA ASN A 64 15.75 1.72 10.86
C ASN A 64 16.71 0.67 10.28
N PHE A 65 16.19 -0.52 10.00
CA PHE A 65 16.85 -1.51 9.14
C PHE A 65 17.01 -0.86 7.76
N LEU A 66 18.14 -0.21 7.52
CA LEU A 66 18.49 0.30 6.20
C LEU A 66 19.24 -0.83 5.49
N PRO A 67 18.57 -1.64 4.66
CA PRO A 67 19.25 -2.54 3.73
C PRO A 67 20.31 -1.78 2.92
N PRO A 68 21.33 -2.48 2.38
CA PRO A 68 22.34 -1.87 1.51
C PRO A 68 21.65 -0.98 0.47
N GLU A 69 22.13 0.25 0.31
CA GLU A 69 21.37 1.32 -0.35
C GLU A 69 20.73 0.85 -1.66
N GLY A 70 19.40 0.93 -1.73
CA GLY A 70 18.63 0.53 -2.91
C GLY A 70 18.15 -0.93 -2.93
N GLN A 71 18.28 -1.69 -1.84
CA GLN A 71 17.59 -2.98 -1.66
C GLN A 71 16.48 -2.88 -0.62
N THR A 72 15.51 -3.79 -0.67
CA THR A 72 14.45 -3.93 0.34
C THR A 72 13.90 -5.35 0.32
N MET A 73 13.22 -5.76 1.41
CA MET A 73 12.58 -7.06 1.46
C MET A 73 11.32 -7.05 0.58
N GLY A 74 11.32 -7.91 -0.42
CA GLY A 74 10.20 -8.11 -1.33
C GLY A 74 9.69 -9.54 -1.29
N ILE A 75 8.43 -9.73 -1.68
CA ILE A 75 7.81 -11.03 -1.91
C ILE A 75 7.17 -11.02 -3.30
N GLN A 76 7.25 -12.16 -4.00
CA GLN A 76 6.72 -12.30 -5.34
C GLN A 76 5.31 -12.89 -5.30
N ILE A 77 4.29 -12.11 -5.68
CA ILE A 77 2.89 -12.52 -5.60
C ILE A 77 2.38 -13.23 -6.85
N ASN A 78 3.10 -13.22 -7.97
CA ASN A 78 2.72 -13.95 -9.18
C ASN A 78 3.23 -15.40 -9.20
N THR A 79 3.94 -15.84 -8.16
CA THR A 79 4.46 -17.20 -8.01
C THR A 79 3.88 -17.81 -6.75
N CYS A 80 3.37 -19.05 -6.83
CA CYS A 80 2.91 -19.76 -5.64
C CYS A 80 4.08 -20.03 -4.70
N CYS A 81 3.86 -19.84 -3.40
CA CYS A 81 4.86 -20.14 -2.36
C CYS A 81 6.17 -19.36 -2.47
N SER A 82 6.13 -18.11 -2.97
CA SER A 82 7.31 -17.24 -2.90
C SER A 82 7.67 -16.92 -1.46
N CYS A 83 8.96 -17.02 -1.16
CA CYS A 83 9.52 -16.56 0.10
C CYS A 83 9.96 -15.10 0.03
N PRO A 84 9.96 -14.38 1.18
CA PRO A 84 10.56 -13.05 1.27
C PRO A 84 12.04 -13.10 0.92
N ARG A 85 12.53 -12.14 0.13
CA ARG A 85 13.94 -12.02 -0.22
C ARG A 85 14.35 -10.56 -0.43
N LEU A 86 15.64 -10.27 -0.25
CA LEU A 86 16.22 -8.97 -0.61
C LEU A 86 16.17 -8.79 -2.13
N VAL A 87 15.49 -7.73 -2.57
CA VAL A 87 15.41 -7.33 -3.98
C VAL A 87 15.75 -5.84 -4.11
N SER A 88 16.12 -5.40 -5.31
CA SER A 88 16.27 -3.96 -5.56
C SER A 88 14.93 -3.25 -5.37
N THR A 89 14.96 -2.07 -4.73
CA THR A 89 13.79 -1.19 -4.57
C THR A 89 13.12 -0.87 -5.91
N THR A 90 13.90 -0.85 -7.00
CA THR A 90 13.39 -0.62 -8.36
C THR A 90 12.47 -1.73 -8.88
N LEU A 91 12.61 -2.96 -8.37
CA LEU A 91 11.79 -4.09 -8.77
C LEU A 91 10.44 -4.09 -8.04
N ILE A 92 10.30 -3.39 -6.93
CA ILE A 92 9.04 -3.32 -6.18
C ILE A 92 7.96 -2.65 -7.05
N GLY A 93 6.82 -3.33 -7.20
CA GLY A 93 5.73 -2.93 -8.09
C GLY A 93 5.89 -3.43 -9.54
N GLN A 94 6.99 -4.12 -9.88
CA GLN A 94 7.23 -4.72 -11.19
C GLN A 94 7.20 -6.25 -11.10
N ASP A 95 6.74 -6.94 -12.15
CA ASP A 95 6.77 -8.40 -12.28
C ASP A 95 6.23 -9.19 -11.07
N GLY A 96 5.22 -8.64 -10.41
CA GLY A 96 4.60 -9.24 -9.23
C GLY A 96 5.43 -9.12 -7.95
N TRP A 97 6.47 -8.30 -7.90
CA TRP A 97 7.16 -7.97 -6.65
C TRP A 97 6.37 -6.95 -5.85
N VAL A 98 6.13 -7.25 -4.58
CA VAL A 98 5.56 -6.31 -3.62
C VAL A 98 6.44 -6.23 -2.39
N LEU A 99 6.34 -5.11 -1.67
CA LEU A 99 7.04 -4.93 -0.41
C LEU A 99 6.56 -5.97 0.60
N TYR A 100 7.50 -6.64 1.25
CA TYR A 100 7.21 -7.56 2.34
C TYR A 100 7.07 -6.81 3.67
N GLU A 101 6.00 -7.09 4.40
CA GLU A 101 5.65 -6.57 5.72
C GLU A 101 5.38 -7.79 6.62
N LYS A 102 6.13 -7.90 7.71
CA LYS A 102 6.02 -9.00 8.67
C LYS A 102 4.58 -9.08 9.21
N GLY A 103 4.01 -10.29 9.22
CA GLY A 103 2.65 -10.54 9.71
C GLY A 103 1.51 -10.18 8.74
N LYS A 104 1.81 -9.60 7.57
CA LYS A 104 0.80 -9.30 6.55
C LYS A 104 0.40 -10.55 5.79
N ASN A 105 -0.89 -10.71 5.53
CA ASN A 105 -1.41 -11.82 4.73
C ASN A 105 -1.48 -11.43 3.24
N TYR A 106 -0.71 -12.13 2.40
CA TYR A 106 -0.63 -11.90 0.96
C TYR A 106 -1.55 -12.79 0.13
N ALA A 107 -2.34 -13.68 0.76
CA ALA A 107 -3.15 -14.69 0.07
C ALA A 107 -4.19 -14.09 -0.89
N SER A 108 -4.65 -12.86 -0.65
CA SER A 108 -5.59 -12.16 -1.53
C SER A 108 -4.96 -11.61 -2.81
N LEU A 109 -3.63 -11.47 -2.85
CA LEU A 109 -2.87 -10.97 -3.99
C LEU A 109 -2.34 -12.10 -4.89
N LEU A 110 -2.39 -13.34 -4.39
CA LEU A 110 -1.97 -14.51 -5.14
C LEU A 110 -2.99 -14.87 -6.25
N PRO A 111 -2.53 -15.42 -7.37
CA PRO A 111 -3.39 -16.02 -8.39
C PRO A 111 -4.31 -17.09 -7.79
N GLU A 112 -5.49 -17.28 -8.39
CA GLU A 112 -6.47 -18.27 -7.93
C GLU A 112 -5.87 -19.69 -7.89
N GLU A 113 -4.93 -20.00 -8.80
CA GLU A 113 -4.27 -21.30 -8.84
C GLU A 113 -3.41 -21.57 -7.60
N CYS A 114 -2.92 -20.51 -6.92
CA CYS A 114 -2.07 -20.63 -5.74
C CYS A 114 -2.84 -20.74 -4.43
N LYS A 115 -4.16 -20.49 -4.41
CA LYS A 115 -4.95 -20.49 -3.16
C LYS A 115 -5.07 -21.86 -2.50
N MET A 116 -4.88 -22.92 -3.27
CA MET A 116 -4.94 -24.30 -2.80
C MET A 116 -3.55 -24.94 -2.65
N ALA A 117 -2.47 -24.17 -2.86
CA ALA A 117 -1.12 -24.69 -2.74
C ALA A 117 -0.75 -24.81 -1.25
N ASP A 118 -0.42 -26.02 -0.82
CA ASP A 118 0.24 -26.25 0.46
C ASP A 118 1.71 -25.84 0.33
N CYS A 119 2.04 -24.63 0.80
CA CYS A 119 3.40 -24.13 0.77
C CYS A 119 4.23 -24.73 1.90
N ALA A 120 5.43 -25.20 1.57
CA ALA A 120 6.43 -25.53 2.58
C ALA A 120 6.88 -24.23 3.30
N PRO A 121 7.32 -24.33 4.57
CA PRO A 121 8.02 -23.23 5.23
C PRO A 121 9.19 -22.76 4.36
N CYS A 122 9.46 -21.45 4.41
CA CYS A 122 10.55 -20.89 3.65
C CYS A 122 11.88 -21.51 4.07
N PRO A 123 12.75 -21.88 3.10
CA PRO A 123 14.09 -22.28 3.44
C PRO A 123 14.78 -21.12 4.17
N PRO A 124 15.62 -21.41 5.17
CA PRO A 124 16.42 -20.37 5.81
C PRO A 124 17.26 -19.65 4.74
N PRO A 125 17.51 -18.33 4.91
CA PRO A 125 18.37 -17.59 4.00
C PRO A 125 19.73 -18.29 3.86
N GLU A 126 20.30 -18.31 2.65
CA GLU A 126 21.58 -18.98 2.37
C GLU A 126 22.66 -18.47 3.33
N SER A 127 22.97 -19.30 4.32
CA SER A 127 23.82 -19.00 5.47
C SER A 127 25.31 -19.16 5.19
N ASP A 128 25.70 -19.29 3.93
CA ASP A 128 27.08 -19.66 3.56
C ASP A 128 28.12 -18.60 3.97
N SER A 129 27.65 -17.43 4.43
CA SER A 129 28.49 -16.37 5.00
C SER A 129 28.42 -16.24 6.54
N PHE A 130 27.49 -16.94 7.21
CA PHE A 130 27.33 -16.79 8.65
C PHE A 130 28.28 -17.70 9.42
N VAL A 131 29.02 -17.07 10.33
CA VAL A 131 29.97 -17.74 11.23
C VAL A 131 29.45 -17.58 12.64
N CYS A 132 29.44 -18.65 13.42
CA CYS A 132 29.02 -18.57 14.82
C CYS A 132 29.88 -17.55 15.57
N PRO A 133 29.27 -16.65 16.36
CA PRO A 133 30.02 -15.68 17.14
C PRO A 133 30.89 -16.39 18.17
N SER A 134 32.04 -15.81 18.50
CA SER A 134 32.91 -16.33 19.55
C SER A 134 32.39 -16.06 20.96
N THR A 135 31.37 -15.22 21.09
CA THR A 135 30.73 -14.84 22.36
C THR A 135 29.31 -15.38 22.44
N GLU A 136 28.87 -15.72 23.65
CA GLU A 136 27.51 -16.22 23.92
C GLU A 136 26.43 -15.16 23.62
N TRP A 137 26.77 -13.89 23.78
CA TRP A 137 25.90 -12.75 23.50
C TRP A 137 26.53 -11.86 22.43
N VAL A 138 25.74 -11.42 21.46
CA VAL A 138 26.15 -10.40 20.49
C VAL A 138 25.72 -9.04 20.99
N ASP A 139 26.65 -8.10 21.01
CA ASP A 139 26.39 -6.71 21.38
C ASP A 139 25.83 -5.92 20.20
N CYS A 140 24.52 -5.64 20.29
CA CYS A 140 23.73 -4.88 19.34
C CYS A 140 23.35 -3.49 19.84
N GLU A 141 24.05 -2.97 20.86
CA GLU A 141 23.85 -1.59 21.27
C GLU A 141 24.10 -0.64 20.09
N PRO A 142 23.22 0.37 19.88
CA PRO A 142 23.36 1.33 18.79
C PRO A 142 24.60 2.22 19.00
N GLY A 143 25.70 1.84 18.38
CA GLY A 143 26.95 2.60 18.34
C GLY A 143 27.05 3.56 17.15
N PRO A 144 27.99 4.52 17.18
CA PRO A 144 28.33 5.32 16.01
C PRO A 144 29.05 4.44 14.97
N GLY A 145 28.30 3.81 14.09
CA GLY A 145 28.84 2.91 13.07
C GLY A 145 27.79 2.30 12.14
N THR A 146 28.25 1.49 11.19
CA THR A 146 27.38 0.65 10.36
C THR A 146 26.80 -0.47 11.21
N VAL A 147 25.55 -0.86 10.95
CA VAL A 147 24.89 -1.98 11.61
C VAL A 147 25.72 -3.25 11.43
N LYS A 148 26.01 -3.93 12.55
CA LYS A 148 26.71 -5.22 12.57
C LYS A 148 25.81 -6.28 11.94
N LEU A 149 26.35 -7.12 11.04
CA LEU A 149 25.58 -8.20 10.40
C LEU A 149 25.03 -9.18 11.45
N GLU A 150 25.78 -9.36 12.53
CA GLU A 150 25.46 -10.21 13.67
C GLU A 150 24.23 -9.74 14.46
N CYS A 151 23.79 -8.50 14.20
CA CYS A 151 22.61 -7.89 14.83
C CYS A 151 21.39 -7.89 13.91
N THR A 152 21.45 -8.59 12.77
CA THR A 152 20.30 -8.77 11.90
C THR A 152 19.44 -9.94 12.38
N ASP A 153 18.13 -9.82 12.26
CA ASP A 153 17.18 -10.90 12.63
C ASP A 153 17.54 -12.23 11.96
N ASP A 154 17.96 -12.18 10.69
CA ASP A 154 18.37 -13.37 9.93
C ASP A 154 19.57 -14.07 10.59
N PHE A 155 20.58 -13.31 11.02
CA PHE A 155 21.72 -13.87 11.74
C PHE A 155 21.32 -14.38 13.12
N LEU A 156 20.49 -13.64 13.87
CA LEU A 156 20.09 -14.04 15.22
C LEU A 156 19.26 -15.34 15.20
N PHE A 157 18.36 -15.47 14.23
CA PHE A 157 17.57 -16.68 14.02
C PHE A 157 18.47 -17.85 13.61
N TRP A 158 19.35 -17.63 12.62
CA TRP A 158 20.32 -18.64 12.19
C TRP A 158 21.23 -19.08 13.34
N ALA A 159 21.78 -18.16 14.12
CA ALA A 159 22.71 -18.43 15.21
C ALA A 159 22.03 -19.22 16.33
N GLN A 160 20.75 -18.96 16.60
CA GLN A 160 19.99 -19.70 17.60
C GLN A 160 19.74 -21.16 17.21
N GLU A 161 19.65 -21.46 15.90
CA GLU A 161 19.51 -22.84 15.41
C GLU A 161 20.84 -23.57 15.21
N ASN A 162 21.92 -22.84 14.89
CA ASN A 162 23.18 -23.44 14.44
C ASN A 162 24.33 -23.34 15.46
N CYS A 163 24.25 -22.45 16.46
CA CYS A 163 25.33 -22.20 17.41
C CYS A 163 24.90 -22.58 18.83
N SER A 164 25.46 -23.65 19.39
CA SER A 164 25.08 -24.18 20.72
C SER A 164 25.31 -23.21 21.88
N ASP A 165 26.31 -22.34 21.72
CA ASP A 165 26.76 -21.42 22.77
C ASP A 165 26.05 -20.06 22.67
N PHE A 166 25.30 -19.82 21.60
CA PHE A 166 24.57 -18.58 21.40
C PHE A 166 23.36 -18.48 22.34
N LYS A 167 23.26 -17.36 23.05
CA LYS A 167 22.18 -17.07 24.02
C LYS A 167 21.25 -15.96 23.56
N GLY A 168 21.71 -15.08 22.67
CA GLY A 168 20.91 -14.00 22.11
C GLY A 168 21.73 -12.75 21.78
N ALA A 169 21.03 -11.65 21.51
CA ALA A 169 21.60 -10.32 21.38
C ALA A 169 21.28 -9.47 22.62
N ALA A 170 22.23 -8.63 23.02
CA ALA A 170 22.03 -7.55 23.98
C ALA A 170 21.70 -6.26 23.20
N LEU A 171 20.66 -5.55 23.65
CA LEU A 171 20.13 -4.30 23.05
C LEU A 171 20.38 -3.11 23.98
#